data_AF-A0A9P9S0K2-F1
#
_entry.id   AF-A0A9P9S0K2-F1
#
_cell.length_a   1.000
_cell.length_b   1.000
_cell.length_c   1.000
_cell.angle_alpha   90.00
_cell.angle_beta   90.00
_cell.angle_gamma   90.00
#
_symmetry.space_group_name_H-M   'P 1'
#
loop_
_entity.id
_entity.type
_entity.pdbx_description
1 polymer ?
#
loop_
_entity_poly.entity_id
_entity_poly.type
_entity_poly.pdbx_seq_one_letter_code
_entity_poly.pdbx_strand_id
1 'polypeptide(L)'
;MSGKRGDPTDKYFHFIHITTAGKFADHQLGYRERKQALSNLIQTYLATFSDIGVETWLMHGTLLGWWWNRKILPWDSDSDVQVTEASMHYLASYYNMSVFHYKTPRIPEGRDYMLEINPHYVNREQSDKLNVIDARWVDTTSGLFIDITTARYNLTHPAGAGMLSCKDGHEYRDSYIFPLRDTFFEGTPAKIPFAYKAVLEAEYHQKALTLTEFEGHHFDDQKYEWIPVPEKVELEKEEQKQEEPKKEEAMKEEVKEEEKKAEPAQQSAPPAQEQHEIIEDTKPSDSQPETNKDYSTPSVTKKLAESSLEKAEVSKRAEPQQPSVQRQAEENMGNKEMKREELMKKMEEKRKSLEGQAIVKEEKRAAIESKQA
;
A
#
# COMPACT_ATOMS: atom_id res chain seq x y z
N MET A 1 18.30 -11.45 31.19
CA MET A 1 19.65 -11.48 30.57
C MET A 1 19.50 -10.94 29.16
N SER A 2 19.55 -9.62 29.00
CA SER A 2 19.38 -8.93 27.70
C SER A 2 20.69 -8.21 27.39
N GLY A 3 21.39 -8.68 26.37
CA GLY A 3 22.70 -8.16 26.00
C GLY A 3 23.29 -8.87 24.78
N LYS A 4 23.31 -8.14 23.65
CA LYS A 4 24.21 -8.26 22.49
C LYS A 4 24.35 -9.64 21.83
N ARG A 5 23.53 -9.87 20.79
CA ARG A 5 24.05 -10.56 19.58
C ARG A 5 24.41 -9.47 18.58
N GLY A 6 25.70 -9.31 18.29
CA GLY A 6 26.12 -8.57 17.10
C GLY A 6 25.71 -9.34 15.85
N ASP A 7 25.74 -8.68 14.70
CA ASP A 7 25.43 -9.33 13.44
C ASP A 7 26.39 -10.50 13.16
N PRO A 8 25.92 -11.58 12.52
CA PRO A 8 26.78 -12.69 12.08
C PRO A 8 27.93 -12.18 11.20
N THR A 9 29.10 -12.83 11.28
CA THR A 9 30.29 -12.47 10.49
C THR A 9 30.05 -12.54 8.99
N ASP A 10 29.14 -13.42 8.56
CA ASP A 10 28.88 -13.68 7.15
C ASP A 10 27.84 -12.72 6.54
N LYS A 11 27.31 -11.79 7.36
CA LYS A 11 26.43 -10.73 6.91
C LYS A 11 27.26 -9.55 6.45
N TYR A 12 27.17 -9.19 5.17
CA TYR A 12 27.97 -8.09 4.61
C TYR A 12 27.52 -6.72 5.12
N PHE A 13 26.24 -6.40 4.94
CA PHE A 13 25.66 -5.16 5.43
C PHE A 13 25.23 -5.33 6.88
N HIS A 14 26.13 -4.97 7.80
CA HIS A 14 25.79 -4.99 9.21
C HIS A 14 24.70 -3.94 9.52
N PHE A 15 23.79 -4.28 10.42
CA PHE A 15 22.76 -3.39 10.94
C PHE A 15 23.45 -2.15 11.49
N ILE A 16 23.11 -0.99 10.92
CA ILE A 16 23.20 0.25 11.66
C ILE A 16 22.08 0.14 12.69
N HIS A 17 22.42 -0.19 13.92
CA HIS A 17 21.44 -0.05 14.99
C HIS A 17 21.03 1.42 14.97
N ILE A 18 19.74 1.69 14.70
CA ILE A 18 19.18 3.03 14.79
C ILE A 18 19.47 3.66 16.17
N THR A 19 19.78 2.84 17.18
CA THR A 19 20.19 3.24 18.54
C THR A 19 21.71 3.39 18.76
N THR A 20 22.58 3.12 17.78
CA THR A 20 24.03 3.21 17.97
C THR A 20 24.75 3.56 16.67
N ALA A 21 25.49 4.66 16.74
CA ALA A 21 26.51 5.10 15.81
C ALA A 21 27.08 3.99 14.90
N GLY A 22 26.69 3.96 13.62
CA GLY A 22 27.25 3.07 12.61
C GLY A 22 28.60 3.56 12.06
N LYS A 23 29.06 2.96 10.96
CA LYS A 23 30.28 3.35 10.24
C LYS A 23 30.32 4.84 9.84
N PHE A 24 29.15 5.44 9.63
CA PHE A 24 28.97 6.82 9.14
C PHE A 24 28.06 7.68 10.01
N ALA A 25 27.41 7.12 11.03
CA ALA A 25 26.50 7.85 11.90
C ALA A 25 27.03 7.81 13.33
N ASP A 26 26.84 8.86 14.13
CA ASP A 26 27.17 8.88 15.56
C ASP A 26 25.92 8.96 16.48
N HIS A 27 24.77 9.34 15.91
CA HIS A 27 23.49 9.44 16.61
C HIS A 27 22.29 9.21 15.67
N GLN A 28 21.11 9.04 16.26
CA GLN A 28 19.86 8.93 15.52
C GLN A 28 19.32 10.32 15.16
N LEU A 29 18.97 10.53 13.90
CA LEU A 29 18.33 11.78 13.47
C LEU A 29 16.91 11.91 14.02
N GLY A 30 16.53 13.13 14.40
CA GLY A 30 15.16 13.44 14.81
C GLY A 30 14.18 13.32 13.64
N TYR A 31 12.88 13.20 13.92
CA TYR A 31 11.83 12.95 12.92
C TYR A 31 11.89 13.88 11.69
N ARG A 32 12.00 15.20 11.90
CA ARG A 32 12.04 16.19 10.79
C ARG A 32 13.33 16.12 9.99
N GLU A 33 14.45 15.96 10.68
CA GLU A 33 15.77 15.89 10.06
C GLU A 33 15.92 14.61 9.23
N ARG A 34 15.49 13.47 9.79
CA ARG A 34 15.43 12.18 9.07
C ARG A 34 14.61 12.30 7.79
N LYS A 35 13.41 12.87 7.86
CA LYS A 35 12.56 13.06 6.67
C LYS A 35 13.24 13.90 5.58
N GLN A 36 13.92 14.98 5.96
CA GLN A 36 14.66 15.82 5.01
C GLN A 36 15.88 15.10 4.43
N ALA A 37 16.62 14.37 5.26
CA ALA A 37 17.78 13.60 4.84
C ALA A 37 17.39 12.47 3.87
N LEU A 38 16.32 11.71 4.16
CA LEU A 38 15.77 10.68 3.29
C LEU A 38 15.28 11.27 1.95
N SER A 39 14.60 12.43 1.96
CA SER A 39 14.18 13.13 0.74
C SER A 39 15.40 13.52 -0.12
N ASN A 40 16.45 14.08 0.47
CA ASN A 40 17.68 14.40 -0.28
C ASN A 40 18.40 13.13 -0.78
N LEU A 41 18.38 12.06 0.01
CA LEU A 41 19.00 10.78 -0.31
C LEU A 41 18.37 10.16 -1.57
N ILE A 42 17.03 10.08 -1.64
CA ILE A 42 16.36 9.54 -2.83
C ILE A 42 16.49 10.47 -4.05
N GLN A 43 16.48 11.78 -3.86
CA GLN A 43 16.67 12.75 -4.96
C GLN A 43 18.06 12.58 -5.61
N THR A 44 19.11 12.48 -4.79
CA THR A 44 20.50 12.31 -5.29
C THR A 44 20.72 10.93 -5.90
N TYR A 45 20.11 9.89 -5.35
CA TYR A 45 20.11 8.55 -5.94
C TYR A 45 19.49 8.53 -7.34
N LEU A 46 18.25 9.03 -7.46
CA LEU A 46 17.53 9.03 -8.74
C LEU A 46 18.24 9.87 -9.80
N ALA A 47 18.78 11.04 -9.40
CA ALA A 47 19.59 11.88 -10.29
C ALA A 47 20.85 11.13 -10.78
N THR A 48 21.59 10.49 -9.87
CA THR A 48 22.80 9.73 -10.23
C THR A 48 22.48 8.60 -11.19
N PHE A 49 21.43 7.80 -10.91
CA PHE A 49 21.05 6.64 -11.72
C PHE A 49 20.57 7.06 -13.11
N SER A 50 19.86 8.19 -13.20
CA SER A 50 19.52 8.82 -14.47
C SER A 50 20.78 9.23 -15.26
N ASP A 51 21.74 9.89 -14.61
CA ASP A 51 22.95 10.41 -15.26
C ASP A 51 23.87 9.30 -15.77
N ILE A 52 24.03 8.20 -15.01
CA ILE A 52 24.83 7.05 -15.44
C ILE A 52 24.09 6.11 -16.41
N GLY A 53 22.80 6.40 -16.70
CA GLY A 53 21.98 5.63 -17.63
C GLY A 53 21.54 4.25 -17.11
N VAL A 54 21.44 4.08 -15.80
CA VAL A 54 20.98 2.84 -15.18
C VAL A 54 19.50 2.95 -14.81
N GLU A 55 18.68 2.12 -15.44
CA GLU A 55 17.25 2.06 -15.11
C GLU A 55 17.03 1.43 -13.74
N THR A 56 16.28 2.13 -12.89
CA THR A 56 15.89 1.76 -11.52
C THR A 56 14.42 2.13 -11.29
N TRP A 57 13.73 1.45 -10.38
CA TRP A 57 12.35 1.75 -10.03
C TRP A 57 12.07 1.60 -8.53
N LEU A 58 11.06 2.33 -8.05
CA LEU A 58 10.63 2.29 -6.66
C LEU A 58 9.89 0.99 -6.36
N MET A 59 10.15 0.39 -5.21
CA MET A 59 9.50 -0.86 -4.74
C MET A 59 9.16 -0.77 -3.25
N HIS A 60 8.47 -1.80 -2.74
CA HIS A 60 8.19 -1.99 -1.31
C HIS A 60 7.61 -0.72 -0.64
N GLY A 61 8.13 -0.31 0.51
CA GLY A 61 7.63 0.82 1.30
C GLY A 61 7.75 2.15 0.55
N THR A 62 8.78 2.28 -0.29
CA THR A 62 8.99 3.48 -1.10
C THR A 62 7.93 3.63 -2.19
N LEU A 63 7.54 2.53 -2.84
CA LEU A 63 6.43 2.52 -3.79
C LEU A 63 5.08 2.78 -3.09
N LEU A 64 4.91 2.31 -1.86
CA LEU A 64 3.72 2.60 -1.06
C LEU A 64 3.61 4.08 -0.68
N GLY A 65 4.72 4.71 -0.26
CA GLY A 65 4.79 6.15 -0.08
C GLY A 65 4.47 6.91 -1.36
N TRP A 66 4.96 6.41 -2.50
CA TRP A 66 4.63 6.97 -3.80
C TRP A 66 3.12 6.95 -4.08
N TRP A 67 2.44 5.84 -3.79
CA TRP A 67 1.00 5.67 -4.00
C TRP A 67 0.16 6.71 -3.22
N TRP A 68 0.54 6.98 -1.96
CA TRP A 68 -0.23 7.88 -1.10
C TRP A 68 -0.10 9.35 -1.49
N ASN A 69 1.12 9.85 -1.64
CA ASN A 69 1.34 11.26 -1.96
C ASN A 69 2.65 11.58 -2.65
N ARG A 70 3.30 10.59 -3.28
CA ARG A 70 4.59 10.76 -3.96
C ARG A 70 5.70 11.25 -3.03
N LYS A 71 5.60 10.94 -1.75
CA LYS A 71 6.59 11.27 -0.71
C LYS A 71 6.92 10.03 0.12
N ILE A 72 8.02 10.10 0.83
CA ILE A 72 8.42 9.06 1.79
C ILE A 72 7.41 9.02 2.94
N LEU A 73 7.03 7.81 3.37
CA LEU A 73 6.13 7.64 4.50
C LEU A 73 6.78 8.21 5.76
N PRO A 74 6.08 8.95 6.63
CA PRO A 74 6.77 9.67 7.70
C PRO A 74 7.40 8.78 8.79
N TRP A 75 6.86 7.57 8.97
CA TRP A 75 7.40 6.56 9.88
C TRP A 75 8.50 5.70 9.24
N ASP A 76 8.72 5.81 7.93
CA ASP A 76 9.73 5.03 7.22
C ASP A 76 11.15 5.42 7.67
N SER A 77 12.05 4.42 7.65
CA SER A 77 13.44 4.57 8.08
C SER A 77 14.45 4.51 6.94
N ASP A 78 14.04 3.94 5.81
CA ASP A 78 14.86 3.61 4.67
C ASP A 78 14.04 3.77 3.38
N SER A 79 14.66 3.45 2.25
CA SER A 79 13.97 3.41 0.97
C SER A 79 14.45 2.22 0.16
N ASP A 80 13.55 1.64 -0.60
CA ASP A 80 13.76 0.43 -1.36
C ASP A 80 13.56 0.68 -2.84
N VAL A 81 14.55 0.25 -3.61
CA VAL A 81 14.54 0.37 -5.06
C VAL A 81 15.06 -0.91 -5.68
N GLN A 82 14.71 -1.12 -6.95
CA GLN A 82 15.15 -2.28 -7.69
C GLN A 82 15.81 -1.92 -9.01
N VAL A 83 16.76 -2.76 -9.39
CA VAL A 83 17.42 -2.74 -10.69
C VAL A 83 17.42 -4.12 -11.32
N THR A 84 17.67 -4.18 -12.63
CA THR A 84 17.86 -5.45 -13.31
C THR A 84 19.20 -6.10 -12.96
N GLU A 85 19.31 -7.41 -13.13
CA GLU A 85 20.58 -8.14 -12.98
C GLU A 85 21.73 -7.58 -13.82
N ALA A 86 21.46 -7.23 -15.08
CA ALA A 86 22.46 -6.63 -15.96
C ALA A 86 22.95 -5.28 -15.41
N SER A 87 22.04 -4.45 -14.91
CA SER A 87 22.36 -3.18 -14.24
C SER A 87 23.23 -3.40 -13.00
N MET A 88 22.91 -4.39 -12.16
CA MET A 88 23.71 -4.68 -10.96
C MET A 88 25.14 -5.09 -11.32
N HIS A 89 25.34 -5.95 -12.32
CA HIS A 89 26.69 -6.30 -12.80
C HIS A 89 27.45 -5.09 -13.34
N TYR A 90 26.78 -4.19 -14.06
CA TYR A 90 27.37 -2.95 -14.54
C TYR A 90 27.82 -2.06 -13.37
N LEU A 91 26.96 -1.83 -12.38
CA LEU A 91 27.30 -1.05 -11.18
C LEU A 91 28.47 -1.68 -10.42
N ALA A 92 28.46 -3.00 -10.22
CA ALA A 92 29.54 -3.72 -9.55
C ALA A 92 30.89 -3.57 -10.26
N SER A 93 30.90 -3.55 -11.59
CA SER A 93 32.11 -3.51 -12.39
C SER A 93 32.74 -2.12 -12.48
N TYR A 94 31.92 -1.06 -12.47
CA TYR A 94 32.37 0.29 -12.79
C TYR A 94 32.16 1.32 -11.68
N TYR A 95 31.23 1.09 -10.75
CA TYR A 95 30.79 2.10 -9.78
C TYR A 95 30.84 1.63 -8.32
N ASN A 96 31.27 0.40 -8.03
CA ASN A 96 31.39 -0.05 -6.65
C ASN A 96 32.38 0.83 -5.85
N MET A 97 31.97 1.24 -4.64
CA MET A 97 32.70 2.15 -3.75
C MET A 97 32.97 3.54 -4.34
N SER A 98 32.23 3.94 -5.38
CA SER A 98 32.30 5.31 -5.88
C SER A 98 31.55 6.28 -4.97
N VAL A 99 32.07 7.51 -4.86
CA VAL A 99 31.52 8.58 -4.04
C VAL A 99 31.10 9.74 -4.94
N PHE A 100 29.89 10.25 -4.72
CA PHE A 100 29.27 11.33 -5.47
C PHE A 100 28.99 12.50 -4.53
N HIS A 101 29.53 13.67 -4.88
CA HIS A 101 29.36 14.88 -4.10
C HIS A 101 28.22 15.74 -4.68
N TYR A 102 27.22 16.05 -3.86
CA TYR A 102 26.09 16.88 -4.23
C TYR A 102 26.02 18.14 -3.39
N LYS A 103 25.75 19.27 -4.04
CA LYS A 103 25.34 20.51 -3.38
C LYS A 103 23.88 20.78 -3.72
N THR A 104 23.03 20.81 -2.70
CA THR A 104 21.61 21.11 -2.86
C THR A 104 21.30 22.45 -2.20
N PRO A 105 20.20 23.13 -2.56
CA PRO A 105 19.77 24.32 -1.84
C PRO A 105 19.56 24.08 -0.33
N ARG A 106 19.28 22.82 0.07
CA ARG A 106 19.13 22.41 1.47
C ARG A 106 20.47 22.13 2.17
N ILE A 107 21.49 21.75 1.43
CA ILE A 107 22.83 21.40 1.92
C ILE A 107 23.89 22.16 1.09
N PRO A 108 24.04 23.49 1.31
CA PRO A 108 24.98 24.31 0.54
C PRO A 108 26.45 23.93 0.71
N GLU A 109 26.80 23.40 1.88
CA GLU A 109 28.13 22.87 2.20
C GLU A 109 28.50 21.66 1.35
N GLY A 110 27.49 20.97 0.82
CA GLY A 110 27.61 19.75 0.05
C GLY A 110 27.62 18.49 0.91
N ARG A 111 27.33 17.36 0.28
CA ARG A 111 27.26 16.06 0.94
C ARG A 111 27.73 14.96 0.00
N ASP A 112 28.43 14.01 0.59
CA ASP A 112 28.96 12.84 -0.09
C ASP A 112 28.00 11.66 0.07
N TYR A 113 27.77 10.98 -1.05
CA TYR A 113 26.97 9.78 -1.13
C TYR A 113 27.77 8.67 -1.78
N MET A 114 27.79 7.48 -1.17
CA MET A 114 28.58 6.35 -1.64
C MET A 114 27.68 5.25 -2.18
N LEU A 115 28.02 4.72 -3.36
CA LEU A 115 27.43 3.48 -3.87
C LEU A 115 28.30 2.29 -3.43
N GLU A 116 27.76 1.45 -2.55
CA GLU A 116 28.43 0.25 -2.04
C GLU A 116 27.72 -1.01 -2.54
N ILE A 117 28.45 -1.90 -3.23
CA ILE A 117 27.91 -3.15 -3.76
C ILE A 117 28.34 -4.32 -2.88
N ASN A 118 27.36 -5.11 -2.44
CA ASN A 118 27.61 -6.33 -1.69
C ASN A 118 28.21 -7.40 -2.61
N PRO A 119 29.41 -7.96 -2.34
CA PRO A 119 30.02 -9.02 -3.15
C PRO A 119 29.13 -10.26 -3.33
N HIS A 120 28.20 -10.51 -2.40
CA HIS A 120 27.22 -11.60 -2.49
C HIS A 120 26.14 -11.34 -3.54
N TYR A 121 26.13 -10.19 -4.25
CA TYR A 121 25.18 -9.91 -5.32
C TYR A 121 25.19 -10.95 -6.46
N VAL A 122 26.25 -11.74 -6.60
CA VAL A 122 26.31 -12.85 -7.57
C VAL A 122 25.49 -14.07 -7.15
N ASN A 123 25.21 -14.20 -5.85
CA ASN A 123 24.35 -15.27 -5.35
C ASN A 123 22.91 -15.00 -5.79
N ARG A 124 22.24 -16.01 -6.35
CA ARG A 124 20.84 -15.92 -6.78
C ARG A 124 19.89 -16.62 -5.82
N GLU A 125 20.43 -17.41 -4.90
CA GLU A 125 19.67 -18.28 -4.02
C GLU A 125 18.97 -17.47 -2.91
N GLN A 126 17.68 -17.77 -2.69
CA GLN A 126 16.90 -17.18 -1.61
C GLN A 126 17.22 -17.81 -0.23
N SER A 127 18.09 -18.84 -0.19
CA SER A 127 18.51 -19.49 1.06
C SER A 127 19.46 -18.62 1.88
N ASP A 128 20.17 -17.69 1.26
CA ASP A 128 21.02 -16.72 1.96
C ASP A 128 20.17 -15.59 2.54
N LYS A 129 19.76 -15.78 3.81
CA LYS A 129 18.97 -14.78 4.55
C LYS A 129 19.83 -13.67 5.16
N LEU A 130 21.15 -13.73 5.05
CA LEU A 130 22.04 -12.71 5.58
C LEU A 130 22.33 -11.62 4.55
N ASN A 131 22.43 -11.98 3.27
CA ASN A 131 22.84 -11.08 2.18
C ASN A 131 21.74 -10.89 1.13
N VAL A 132 20.57 -10.51 1.62
CA VAL A 132 19.38 -10.24 0.81
C VAL A 132 19.54 -8.96 -0.02
N ILE A 133 20.18 -7.93 0.54
CA ILE A 133 20.42 -6.65 -0.13
C ILE A 133 21.70 -6.72 -0.97
N ASP A 134 21.59 -6.31 -2.23
CA ASP A 134 22.68 -6.41 -3.22
C ASP A 134 23.55 -5.16 -3.26
N ALA A 135 22.99 -3.99 -2.97
CA ALA A 135 23.75 -2.74 -2.90
C ALA A 135 23.07 -1.70 -2.02
N ARG A 136 23.84 -0.68 -1.63
CA ARG A 136 23.35 0.48 -0.89
C ARG A 136 23.84 1.79 -1.49
N TRP A 137 22.95 2.76 -1.53
CA TRP A 137 23.30 4.17 -1.70
C TRP A 137 23.30 4.85 -0.34
N VAL A 138 24.45 5.30 0.15
CA VAL A 138 24.66 5.69 1.55
C VAL A 138 25.02 7.17 1.65
N ASP A 139 24.30 7.93 2.47
CA ASP A 139 24.76 9.24 2.94
C ASP A 139 25.89 9.02 3.96
N THR A 140 27.12 9.42 3.61
CA THR A 140 28.30 9.15 4.43
C THR A 140 28.39 10.02 5.68
N THR A 141 27.48 10.98 5.85
CA THR A 141 27.42 11.86 7.03
C THR A 141 26.35 11.41 8.02
N SER A 142 25.17 11.01 7.54
CA SER A 142 24.07 10.56 8.42
C SER A 142 24.03 9.05 8.60
N GLY A 143 24.69 8.28 7.72
CA GLY A 143 24.58 6.83 7.65
C GLY A 143 23.24 6.30 7.17
N LEU A 144 22.29 7.17 6.78
CA LEU A 144 21.06 6.73 6.11
C LEU A 144 21.39 6.14 4.74
N PHE A 145 20.60 5.17 4.32
CA PHE A 145 20.83 4.45 3.07
C PHE A 145 19.53 4.10 2.33
N ILE A 146 19.68 3.82 1.04
CA ILE A 146 18.67 3.19 0.20
C ILE A 146 19.14 1.78 -0.07
N ASP A 147 18.27 0.80 0.21
CA ASP A 147 18.51 -0.59 -0.12
C ASP A 147 18.14 -0.83 -1.59
N ILE A 148 19.11 -1.38 -2.33
CA ILE A 148 18.99 -1.69 -3.75
C ILE A 148 18.99 -3.21 -3.89
N THR A 149 17.88 -3.76 -4.37
CA THR A 149 17.73 -5.19 -4.65
C THR A 149 17.72 -5.46 -6.16
N THR A 150 18.13 -6.66 -6.55
CA THR A 150 18.19 -7.05 -7.96
C THR A 150 17.00 -7.93 -8.34
N ALA A 151 16.23 -7.50 -9.33
CA ALA A 151 15.21 -8.32 -9.98
C ALA A 151 15.85 -9.22 -11.05
N ARG A 152 15.66 -10.55 -10.94
CA ARG A 152 16.32 -11.54 -11.82
C ARG A 152 15.31 -12.47 -12.45
N TYR A 153 15.46 -12.75 -13.73
CA TYR A 153 14.65 -13.78 -14.39
C TYR A 153 14.94 -15.16 -13.81
N ASN A 154 13.91 -15.81 -13.27
CA ASN A 154 13.98 -17.18 -12.76
C ASN A 154 13.48 -18.13 -13.85
N LEU A 155 14.44 -18.65 -14.65
CA LEU A 155 14.16 -19.51 -15.80
C LEU A 155 13.62 -20.90 -15.41
N THR A 156 13.82 -21.31 -14.15
CA THR A 156 13.40 -22.61 -13.61
C THR A 156 12.12 -22.51 -12.78
N HIS A 157 11.49 -21.34 -12.69
CA HIS A 157 10.31 -21.14 -11.88
C HIS A 157 9.13 -21.99 -12.39
N PRO A 158 8.38 -22.68 -11.52
CA PRO A 158 7.29 -23.58 -11.94
C PRO A 158 6.14 -22.87 -12.67
N ALA A 159 5.94 -21.57 -12.42
CA ALA A 159 4.97 -20.75 -13.16
C ALA A 159 5.41 -20.39 -14.60
N GLY A 160 6.59 -20.83 -15.03
CA GLY A 160 7.10 -20.68 -16.40
C GLY A 160 7.92 -19.41 -16.65
N ALA A 161 8.15 -19.13 -17.92
CA ALA A 161 8.95 -18.00 -18.37
C ALA A 161 8.34 -16.64 -17.97
N GLY A 162 9.20 -15.62 -17.86
CA GLY A 162 8.80 -14.26 -17.48
C GLY A 162 8.69 -14.03 -15.98
N MET A 163 9.02 -15.03 -15.16
CA MET A 163 9.07 -14.86 -13.71
C MET A 163 10.36 -14.16 -13.30
N LEU A 164 10.22 -13.12 -12.48
CA LEU A 164 11.31 -12.45 -11.80
C LEU A 164 11.28 -12.86 -10.32
N SER A 165 12.45 -13.08 -9.75
CA SER A 165 12.63 -13.37 -8.33
C SER A 165 13.72 -12.46 -7.75
N CYS A 166 13.54 -12.07 -6.49
CA CYS A 166 14.51 -11.39 -5.66
C CYS A 166 14.98 -12.31 -4.52
N LYS A 167 16.09 -11.96 -3.85
CA LYS A 167 16.67 -12.78 -2.77
C LYS A 167 15.84 -12.80 -1.48
N ASP A 168 15.05 -11.76 -1.27
CA ASP A 168 14.13 -11.61 -0.14
C ASP A 168 12.96 -12.60 -0.19
N GLY A 169 12.73 -13.24 -1.33
CA GLY A 169 11.61 -14.14 -1.55
C GLY A 169 10.49 -13.52 -2.39
N HIS A 170 10.59 -12.25 -2.78
CA HIS A 170 9.59 -11.64 -3.65
C HIS A 170 9.70 -12.18 -5.07
N GLU A 171 8.54 -12.50 -5.64
CA GLU A 171 8.40 -13.02 -6.99
C GLU A 171 7.27 -12.30 -7.69
N TYR A 172 7.50 -11.90 -8.93
CA TYR A 172 6.51 -11.22 -9.75
C TYR A 172 6.74 -11.53 -11.22
N ARG A 173 5.69 -11.46 -12.03
CA ARG A 173 5.85 -11.55 -13.47
C ARG A 173 6.45 -10.27 -14.00
N ASP A 174 7.28 -10.40 -15.03
CA ASP A 174 7.85 -9.28 -15.75
C ASP A 174 6.77 -8.36 -16.33
N SER A 175 5.61 -8.88 -16.73
CA SER A 175 4.46 -8.08 -17.18
C SER A 175 3.88 -7.15 -16.10
N TYR A 176 4.18 -7.37 -14.82
CA TYR A 176 3.77 -6.49 -13.73
C TYR A 176 4.80 -5.39 -13.46
N ILE A 177 6.06 -5.61 -13.80
CA ILE A 177 7.13 -4.63 -13.63
C ILE A 177 7.30 -3.82 -14.90
N PHE A 178 7.49 -4.50 -16.02
CA PHE A 178 7.79 -3.91 -17.30
C PHE A 178 6.56 -3.80 -18.20
N PRO A 179 6.51 -2.75 -19.02
CA PRO A 179 7.45 -1.63 -19.06
C PRO A 179 7.20 -0.63 -17.92
N LEU A 180 8.28 -0.08 -17.35
CA LEU A 180 8.17 0.89 -16.27
C LEU A 180 7.37 2.14 -16.69
N ARG A 181 6.74 2.79 -15.70
CA ARG A 181 6.00 4.05 -15.84
C ARG A 181 6.85 5.19 -15.30
N ASP A 182 6.91 6.29 -16.04
CA ASP A 182 7.59 7.52 -15.60
C ASP A 182 6.68 8.31 -14.65
N THR A 183 7.25 8.83 -13.58
CA THR A 183 6.55 9.61 -12.55
C THR A 183 7.53 10.58 -11.88
N PHE A 184 7.06 11.25 -10.83
CA PHE A 184 7.89 11.96 -9.86
C PHE A 184 7.75 11.32 -8.47
N PHE A 185 8.82 11.38 -7.69
CA PHE A 185 8.84 11.03 -6.27
C PHE A 185 9.77 12.01 -5.53
N GLU A 186 9.32 12.57 -4.42
CA GLU A 186 10.05 13.65 -3.71
C GLU A 186 10.48 14.80 -4.65
N GLY A 187 9.67 15.09 -5.67
CA GLY A 187 9.93 16.12 -6.68
C GLY A 187 10.99 15.79 -7.75
N THR A 188 11.52 14.56 -7.78
CA THR A 188 12.52 14.11 -8.77
C THR A 188 11.92 13.08 -9.72
N PRO A 189 12.28 13.08 -11.03
CA PRO A 189 11.86 12.02 -11.95
C PRO A 189 12.20 10.63 -11.41
N ALA A 190 11.22 9.74 -11.44
CA ALA A 190 11.34 8.38 -10.93
C ALA A 190 10.59 7.42 -11.86
N LYS A 191 10.82 6.13 -11.67
CA LYS A 191 10.09 5.07 -12.35
C LYS A 191 9.42 4.14 -11.36
N ILE A 192 8.30 3.56 -11.77
CA ILE A 192 7.53 2.59 -10.98
C ILE A 192 7.13 1.39 -11.85
N PRO A 193 6.79 0.24 -11.23
CA PRO A 193 6.25 -0.92 -11.93
C PRO A 193 5.01 -0.59 -12.77
N PHE A 194 4.84 -1.31 -13.87
CA PHE A 194 3.68 -1.18 -14.75
C PHE A 194 2.36 -1.47 -14.05
N ALA A 195 2.29 -2.52 -13.23
CA ALA A 195 1.10 -2.91 -12.47
C ALA A 195 1.30 -2.61 -10.99
N TYR A 196 1.83 -1.42 -10.66
CA TYR A 196 2.20 -1.02 -9.29
C TYR A 196 1.11 -1.31 -8.25
N LYS A 197 -0.17 -1.14 -8.58
CA LYS A 197 -1.28 -1.42 -7.66
C LYS A 197 -1.36 -2.91 -7.32
N ALA A 198 -1.24 -3.78 -8.33
CA ALA A 198 -1.23 -5.22 -8.11
C ALA A 198 0.01 -5.68 -7.34
N VAL A 199 1.17 -5.05 -7.59
CA VAL A 199 2.41 -5.30 -6.84
C VAL A 199 2.22 -4.93 -5.36
N LEU A 200 1.71 -3.73 -5.08
CA LEU A 200 1.45 -3.27 -3.71
C LEU A 200 0.36 -4.09 -3.00
N GLU A 201 -0.73 -4.45 -3.70
CA GLU A 201 -1.80 -5.28 -3.12
C GLU A 201 -1.32 -6.69 -2.78
N ALA A 202 -0.42 -7.26 -3.59
CA ALA A 202 0.18 -8.57 -3.30
C ALA A 202 1.07 -8.54 -2.06
N GLU A 203 1.76 -7.42 -1.81
CA GLU A 203 2.70 -7.27 -0.70
C GLU A 203 2.04 -6.80 0.60
N TYR A 204 1.24 -5.72 0.53
CA TYR A 204 0.69 -5.03 1.71
C TYR A 204 -0.82 -5.23 1.90
N HIS A 205 -1.47 -5.97 0.99
CA HIS A 205 -2.92 -6.13 0.94
C HIS A 205 -3.66 -4.81 0.63
N GLN A 206 -4.93 -4.93 0.25
CA GLN A 206 -5.74 -3.79 -0.16
C GLN A 206 -5.87 -2.71 0.94
N LYS A 207 -5.85 -3.11 2.22
CA LYS A 207 -6.01 -2.18 3.36
C LYS A 207 -4.91 -1.14 3.42
N ALA A 208 -3.66 -1.48 3.07
CA ALA A 208 -2.55 -0.53 3.10
C ALA A 208 -2.71 0.62 2.08
N LEU A 209 -3.55 0.42 1.06
CA LEU A 209 -3.84 1.42 0.03
C LEU A 209 -5.02 2.33 0.37
N THR A 210 -5.75 2.03 1.44
CA THR A 210 -7.01 2.71 1.80
C THR A 210 -7.08 3.19 3.24
N LEU A 211 -6.29 2.62 4.15
CA LEU A 211 -6.32 2.97 5.57
C LEU A 211 -5.66 4.33 5.78
N THR A 212 -6.44 5.34 6.20
CA THR A 212 -5.98 6.71 6.40
C THR A 212 -5.52 7.00 7.84
N GLU A 213 -5.42 5.98 8.70
CA GLU A 213 -4.86 6.08 10.05
C GLU A 213 -3.83 4.97 10.25
N PHE A 214 -2.55 5.31 10.44
CA PHE A 214 -1.48 4.34 10.57
C PHE A 214 -0.25 4.96 11.27
N GLU A 215 0.43 4.19 12.13
CA GLU A 215 1.67 4.60 12.83
C GLU A 215 1.62 6.00 13.47
N GLY A 216 0.53 6.33 14.17
CA GLY A 216 0.33 7.64 14.81
C GLY A 216 0.13 8.80 13.83
N HIS A 217 -0.24 8.52 12.57
CA HIS A 217 -0.51 9.53 11.55
C HIS A 217 -1.90 9.36 10.95
N HIS A 218 -2.48 10.47 10.50
CA HIS A 218 -3.69 10.53 9.72
C HIS A 218 -3.41 11.11 8.33
N PHE A 219 -3.91 10.48 7.28
CA PHE A 219 -3.82 11.01 5.92
C PHE A 219 -4.91 12.06 5.70
N ASP A 220 -4.50 13.32 5.52
CA ASP A 220 -5.38 14.44 5.22
C ASP A 220 -5.54 14.55 3.70
N ASP A 221 -6.71 14.17 3.19
CA ASP A 221 -7.03 14.20 1.76
C ASP A 221 -6.99 15.61 1.15
N GLN A 222 -7.20 16.66 1.95
CA GLN A 222 -7.20 18.05 1.45
C GLN A 222 -5.77 18.56 1.24
N LYS A 223 -4.86 18.18 2.13
CA LYS A 223 -3.43 18.52 2.01
C LYS A 223 -2.66 17.50 1.19
N TYR A 224 -3.23 16.31 1.00
CA TYR A 224 -2.59 15.15 0.38
C TYR A 224 -1.30 14.76 1.13
N GLU A 225 -1.39 14.73 2.46
CA GLU A 225 -0.26 14.48 3.35
C GLU A 225 -0.63 13.68 4.59
N TRP A 226 0.31 12.83 5.02
CA TRP A 226 0.29 12.18 6.33
C TRP A 226 0.68 13.18 7.42
N ILE A 227 -0.24 13.42 8.37
CA ILE A 227 -0.08 14.36 9.48
C ILE A 227 0.02 13.57 10.79
N PRO A 228 0.99 13.89 11.67
CA PRO A 228 1.06 13.29 13.00
C PRO A 228 -0.21 13.58 13.81
N VAL A 229 -0.77 12.54 14.41
CA VAL A 229 -1.84 12.67 15.40
C VAL A 229 -1.19 13.01 16.74
N PRO A 230 -1.63 14.06 17.46
CA PRO A 230 -1.08 14.36 18.79
C PRO A 230 -1.33 13.19 19.76
N GLU A 231 -0.31 12.78 20.52
CA GLU A 231 -0.35 11.62 21.46
C GLU A 231 -1.59 11.62 22.38
N LYS A 232 -2.07 12.79 22.81
CA LYS A 232 -3.27 12.88 23.66
C LYS A 232 -4.54 12.32 23.00
N VAL A 233 -4.69 12.56 21.70
CA VAL A 233 -5.84 12.08 20.92
C VAL A 233 -5.71 10.58 20.63
N GLU A 234 -4.48 10.08 20.52
CA GLU A 234 -4.20 8.66 20.34
C GLU A 234 -4.55 7.85 21.59
N LEU A 235 -4.14 8.33 22.77
CA LEU A 235 -4.51 7.74 24.07
C LEU A 235 -6.03 7.73 24.28
N GLU A 236 -6.73 8.84 23.98
CA GLU A 236 -8.20 8.91 24.08
C GLU A 236 -8.90 7.93 23.13
N LYS A 237 -8.37 7.73 21.91
CA LYS A 237 -8.90 6.75 20.94
C LYS A 237 -8.62 5.30 21.34
N GLU A 238 -7.45 5.02 21.93
CA GLU A 238 -7.12 3.70 22.46
C GLU A 238 -7.99 3.34 23.67
N GLU A 239 -8.23 4.28 24.59
CA GLU A 239 -9.15 4.11 25.72
C GLU A 239 -10.57 3.83 25.22
N GLN A 240 -11.06 4.55 24.20
CA GLN A 240 -12.38 4.32 23.61
C GLN A 240 -12.49 2.94 22.92
N LYS A 241 -11.47 2.51 22.16
CA LYS A 241 -11.43 1.19 21.53
C LYS A 241 -11.36 0.04 22.53
N GLN A 242 -10.80 0.25 23.73
CA GLN A 242 -10.77 -0.74 24.80
C GLN A 242 -12.07 -0.76 25.63
N GLU A 243 -12.82 0.33 25.68
CA GLU A 243 -14.14 0.38 26.31
C GLU A 243 -15.25 -0.27 25.48
N GLU A 244 -15.21 -0.19 24.15
CA GLU A 244 -16.21 -0.80 23.26
C GLU A 244 -16.41 -2.32 23.48
N PRO A 245 -15.37 -3.18 23.51
CA PRO A 245 -15.56 -4.60 23.76
C PRO A 245 -16.04 -4.91 25.18
N LYS A 246 -15.66 -4.08 26.18
CA LYS A 246 -16.14 -4.23 27.57
C LYS A 246 -17.61 -3.86 27.73
N LYS A 247 -18.09 -2.85 26.99
CA LYS A 247 -19.51 -2.46 26.97
C LYS A 247 -20.37 -3.51 26.25
N GLU A 248 -19.85 -4.13 25.18
CA GLU A 248 -20.53 -5.24 24.51
C GLU A 248 -20.59 -6.52 25.37
N GLU A 249 -19.54 -6.86 26.12
CA GLU A 249 -19.58 -8.00 27.05
C GLU A 249 -20.52 -7.74 28.23
N ALA A 250 -20.51 -6.53 28.81
CA ALA A 250 -21.42 -6.14 29.89
C ALA A 250 -22.90 -6.18 29.45
N MET A 251 -23.22 -5.69 28.24
CA MET A 251 -24.58 -5.80 27.69
C MET A 251 -25.00 -7.27 27.45
N LYS A 252 -24.07 -8.16 27.08
CA LYS A 252 -24.38 -9.59 26.89
C LYS A 252 -24.58 -10.34 28.22
N GLU A 253 -23.95 -9.90 29.30
CA GLU A 253 -24.18 -10.43 30.64
C GLU A 253 -25.50 -9.93 31.25
N GLU A 254 -25.85 -8.64 31.09
CA GLU A 254 -27.12 -8.09 31.58
C GLU A 254 -28.34 -8.73 30.89
N VAL A 255 -28.27 -8.96 29.57
CA VAL A 255 -29.36 -9.65 28.83
C VAL A 255 -29.54 -11.10 29.31
N LYS A 256 -28.46 -11.78 29.72
CA LYS A 256 -28.53 -13.14 30.29
C LYS A 256 -29.08 -13.17 31.73
N GLU A 257 -28.92 -12.10 32.49
CA GLU A 257 -29.51 -11.98 33.84
C GLU A 257 -30.99 -11.63 33.80
N GLU A 258 -31.44 -10.81 32.84
CA GLU A 258 -32.86 -10.51 32.65
C GLU A 258 -33.66 -11.71 32.14
N GLU A 259 -33.12 -12.52 31.22
CA GLU A 259 -33.78 -13.75 30.75
C GLU A 259 -33.96 -14.80 31.87
N LYS A 260 -33.13 -14.78 32.92
CA LYS A 260 -33.28 -15.70 34.08
C LYS A 260 -34.29 -15.25 35.12
N LYS A 261 -34.81 -14.02 35.05
CA LYS A 261 -35.77 -13.47 36.03
C LYS A 261 -37.23 -13.49 35.56
N ALA A 262 -37.50 -13.87 34.31
CA ALA A 262 -38.83 -13.90 33.73
C ALA A 262 -39.33 -15.33 33.46
N GLU A 263 -39.66 -16.08 34.51
CA GLU A 263 -40.49 -17.29 34.40
C GLU A 263 -41.53 -17.33 35.53
N PRO A 264 -42.84 -17.42 35.22
CA PRO A 264 -43.82 -17.97 36.14
C PRO A 264 -44.37 -19.32 35.66
N ALA A 265 -44.53 -20.22 36.62
CA ALA A 265 -45.04 -21.58 36.49
C ALA A 265 -46.57 -21.66 36.24
N GLN A 266 -47.04 -22.64 35.44
CA GLN A 266 -47.86 -23.79 35.88
C GLN A 266 -48.43 -24.65 34.72
N GLN A 267 -48.70 -25.92 35.09
CA GLN A 267 -49.08 -27.13 34.33
C GLN A 267 -50.54 -27.09 33.78
N SER A 268 -50.97 -27.84 32.75
CA SER A 268 -51.28 -29.29 32.80
C SER A 268 -51.94 -29.88 31.51
N ALA A 269 -51.45 -31.06 31.08
CA ALA A 269 -52.13 -32.27 30.55
C ALA A 269 -52.96 -32.35 29.20
N PRO A 270 -53.06 -33.55 28.55
CA PRO A 270 -53.11 -33.79 27.07
C PRO A 270 -54.35 -34.65 26.58
N PRO A 271 -54.29 -35.55 25.55
CA PRO A 271 -54.28 -35.40 24.07
C PRO A 271 -55.41 -36.20 23.31
N ALA A 272 -55.57 -36.02 21.98
CA ALA A 272 -56.10 -37.01 20.97
C ALA A 272 -56.31 -36.33 19.59
N GLN A 273 -55.62 -36.72 18.50
CA GLN A 273 -55.91 -37.76 17.47
C GLN A 273 -56.90 -37.37 16.34
N GLU A 274 -56.37 -37.49 15.11
CA GLU A 274 -56.96 -37.83 13.80
C GLU A 274 -58.21 -37.07 13.28
N GLN A 275 -58.12 -36.48 12.08
CA GLN A 275 -58.71 -37.05 10.84
C GLN A 275 -58.46 -36.18 9.59
N HIS A 276 -58.58 -36.86 8.45
CA HIS A 276 -58.20 -36.55 7.07
C HIS A 276 -59.22 -35.70 6.27
N GLU A 277 -58.80 -35.36 5.03
CA GLU A 277 -59.56 -34.99 3.80
C GLU A 277 -59.77 -33.48 3.54
N ILE A 278 -59.20 -32.85 2.51
CA ILE A 278 -59.26 -33.00 1.03
C ILE A 278 -60.37 -32.13 0.39
N ILE A 279 -59.92 -31.06 -0.31
CA ILE A 279 -60.38 -30.51 -1.63
C ILE A 279 -61.82 -29.91 -1.69
N GLU A 280 -62.21 -28.79 -2.34
CA GLU A 280 -61.72 -27.95 -3.46
C GLU A 280 -62.42 -26.56 -3.44
N ASP A 281 -61.76 -25.56 -4.04
CA ASP A 281 -62.25 -24.47 -4.91
C ASP A 281 -63.59 -23.75 -4.68
N THR A 282 -63.57 -22.41 -4.62
CA THR A 282 -63.84 -21.53 -5.80
C THR A 282 -63.74 -20.02 -5.47
N LYS A 283 -63.16 -19.27 -6.42
CA LYS A 283 -63.17 -17.79 -6.61
C LYS A 283 -64.57 -17.32 -7.11
N PRO A 284 -64.87 -16.02 -7.43
CA PRO A 284 -64.11 -14.75 -7.30
C PRO A 284 -64.92 -13.48 -6.85
N SER A 285 -64.17 -12.38 -6.67
CA SER A 285 -64.45 -10.93 -6.88
C SER A 285 -65.84 -10.31 -6.64
N ASP A 286 -65.90 -9.15 -5.96
CA ASP A 286 -66.18 -7.86 -6.64
C ASP A 286 -66.04 -6.58 -5.77
N SER A 287 -65.64 -5.49 -6.46
CA SER A 287 -65.99 -4.04 -6.32
C SER A 287 -65.71 -3.15 -5.07
N GLN A 288 -65.26 -1.91 -5.38
CA GLN A 288 -64.97 -0.70 -4.57
C GLN A 288 -66.27 0.11 -4.19
N PRO A 289 -66.32 1.42 -3.80
CA PRO A 289 -65.31 2.46 -3.44
C PRO A 289 -65.65 3.45 -2.26
N GLU A 290 -64.70 4.37 -1.96
CA GLU A 290 -64.76 5.74 -1.35
C GLU A 290 -65.37 6.04 0.06
N THR A 291 -64.68 6.87 0.87
CA THR A 291 -65.07 8.28 1.24
C THR A 291 -64.22 8.95 2.35
N ASN A 292 -64.23 10.30 2.31
CA ASN A 292 -63.52 11.39 3.03
C ASN A 292 -63.62 11.53 4.57
N LYS A 293 -62.66 12.29 5.15
CA LYS A 293 -62.77 13.58 5.91
C LYS A 293 -61.72 13.67 7.05
N ASP A 294 -61.34 14.79 7.68
CA ASP A 294 -61.15 16.24 7.46
C ASP A 294 -60.82 16.83 8.88
N TYR A 295 -60.33 18.09 8.99
CA TYR A 295 -60.17 18.95 10.21
C TYR A 295 -58.95 18.72 11.15
N SER A 296 -58.26 19.71 11.76
CA SER A 296 -58.36 21.19 11.83
C SER A 296 -57.07 21.77 12.44
N THR A 297 -56.62 22.94 11.96
CA THR A 297 -55.78 23.91 12.71
C THR A 297 -56.66 24.80 13.61
N PRO A 298 -56.09 25.60 14.54
CA PRO A 298 -55.92 27.02 14.21
C PRO A 298 -54.62 27.69 14.71
N SER A 299 -54.32 28.82 14.06
CA SER A 299 -53.21 29.76 14.26
C SER A 299 -53.70 31.02 14.99
N VAL A 300 -52.79 31.86 15.55
CA VAL A 300 -52.73 33.35 15.45
C VAL A 300 -51.49 33.88 16.20
N THR A 301 -50.42 34.39 15.51
CA THR A 301 -50.04 35.79 15.14
C THR A 301 -49.73 36.75 16.33
N LYS A 302 -48.74 37.66 16.39
CA LYS A 302 -47.99 38.61 15.49
C LYS A 302 -46.64 38.96 16.20
N LYS A 303 -45.56 39.54 15.63
CA LYS A 303 -45.44 40.74 14.78
C LYS A 303 -43.97 40.93 14.28
N LEU A 304 -43.82 41.56 13.12
CA LEU A 304 -42.57 41.96 12.41
C LEU A 304 -41.67 42.97 13.15
N ALA A 305 -40.37 42.93 12.84
CA ALA A 305 -39.56 44.11 12.48
C ALA A 305 -38.35 43.71 11.58
N GLU A 306 -38.08 44.53 10.57
CA GLU A 306 -37.09 44.35 9.49
C GLU A 306 -35.67 44.76 9.89
N SER A 307 -34.64 44.16 9.26
CA SER A 307 -33.48 44.90 8.72
C SER A 307 -32.60 44.06 7.77
N SER A 308 -32.64 44.44 6.48
CA SER A 308 -31.55 44.61 5.51
C SER A 308 -30.38 43.61 5.35
N LEU A 309 -30.26 43.08 4.10
CA LEU A 309 -29.07 43.01 3.21
C LEU A 309 -27.82 42.28 3.77
N GLU A 310 -27.30 41.19 3.20
CA GLU A 310 -26.73 41.06 1.86
C GLU A 310 -26.51 39.57 1.50
N LYS A 311 -26.61 39.24 0.22
CA LYS A 311 -26.40 37.89 -0.33
C LYS A 311 -24.90 37.53 -0.26
N ALA A 312 -24.54 36.51 0.51
CA ALA A 312 -23.24 35.85 0.40
C ALA A 312 -23.26 34.91 -0.81
N GLU A 313 -22.65 35.34 -1.89
CA GLU A 313 -22.41 34.60 -3.12
C GLU A 313 -21.38 33.49 -2.84
N VAL A 314 -21.79 32.22 -3.03
CA VAL A 314 -20.91 31.05 -2.96
C VAL A 314 -20.01 31.08 -4.21
N SER A 315 -18.83 31.70 -4.08
CA SER A 315 -17.83 31.76 -5.13
C SER A 315 -16.76 30.69 -4.93
N LYS A 316 -16.71 29.78 -5.91
CA LYS A 316 -15.76 28.69 -6.19
C LYS A 316 -14.46 28.68 -5.38
N ARG A 317 -14.36 27.67 -4.51
CA ARG A 317 -13.17 27.30 -3.73
C ARG A 317 -12.08 26.82 -4.69
N ALA A 318 -10.89 27.43 -4.61
CA ALA A 318 -9.74 27.09 -5.44
C ALA A 318 -9.18 25.70 -5.08
N GLU A 319 -8.96 24.86 -6.09
CA GLU A 319 -8.22 23.60 -5.96
C GLU A 319 -6.74 23.86 -5.65
N PRO A 320 -6.08 23.04 -4.80
CA PRO A 320 -4.66 23.15 -4.52
C PRO A 320 -3.82 23.04 -5.81
N GLN A 321 -3.00 24.04 -6.08
CA GLN A 321 -2.24 24.09 -7.33
C GLN A 321 -0.94 23.28 -7.24
N GLN A 322 -0.92 22.05 -7.78
CA GLN A 322 0.31 21.46 -8.30
C GLN A 322 0.91 22.38 -9.40
N PRO A 323 2.25 22.48 -9.56
CA PRO A 323 2.86 23.33 -10.58
C PRO A 323 2.27 23.02 -11.96
N SER A 324 1.82 24.04 -12.70
CA SER A 324 1.05 23.89 -13.95
C SER A 324 1.76 23.06 -15.02
N VAL A 325 3.10 23.14 -15.07
CA VAL A 325 3.95 22.36 -15.96
C VAL A 325 3.91 20.86 -15.61
N GLN A 326 3.86 20.56 -14.32
CA GLN A 326 3.80 19.18 -13.82
C GLN A 326 2.43 18.56 -14.13
N ARG A 327 1.34 19.32 -13.94
CA ARG A 327 -0.02 18.86 -14.29
C ARG A 327 -0.18 18.57 -15.78
N GLN A 328 0.29 19.46 -16.66
CA GLN A 328 0.20 19.22 -18.11
C GLN A 328 1.08 18.05 -18.57
N ALA A 329 2.25 17.87 -17.97
CA ALA A 329 3.08 16.68 -18.22
C ALA A 329 2.38 15.40 -17.75
N GLU A 330 1.76 15.43 -16.57
CA GLU A 330 1.00 14.31 -15.99
C GLU A 330 -0.25 13.96 -16.81
N GLU A 331 -1.01 14.93 -17.29
CA GLU A 331 -2.20 14.70 -18.14
C GLU A 331 -1.82 14.06 -19.49
N ASN A 332 -0.74 14.53 -20.11
CA ASN A 332 -0.25 13.97 -21.36
C ASN A 332 0.32 12.55 -21.16
N MET A 333 1.00 12.30 -20.04
CA MET A 333 1.42 10.95 -19.66
C MET A 333 0.22 10.04 -19.42
N GLY A 334 -0.79 10.48 -18.68
CA GLY A 334 -1.99 9.69 -18.37
C GLY A 334 -2.77 9.22 -19.59
N ASN A 335 -2.90 10.06 -20.63
CA ASN A 335 -3.58 9.67 -21.87
C ASN A 335 -2.81 8.61 -22.69
N LYS A 336 -1.46 8.71 -22.73
CA LYS A 336 -0.61 7.70 -23.37
C LYS A 336 -0.60 6.40 -22.58
N GLU A 337 -0.67 6.52 -21.26
CA GLU A 337 -0.67 5.43 -20.30
C GLU A 337 -1.95 4.61 -20.35
N MET A 338 -3.14 5.24 -20.38
CA MET A 338 -4.42 4.51 -20.54
C MET A 338 -4.42 3.59 -21.76
N LYS A 339 -3.94 4.09 -22.92
CA LYS A 339 -3.84 3.29 -24.14
C LYS A 339 -2.87 2.10 -24.00
N ARG A 340 -1.75 2.32 -23.31
CA ARG A 340 -0.77 1.27 -23.02
C ARG A 340 -1.36 0.24 -22.06
N GLU A 341 -2.14 0.69 -21.09
CA GLU A 341 -2.80 -0.16 -20.10
C GLU A 341 -3.82 -1.12 -20.71
N GLU A 342 -4.68 -0.62 -21.59
CA GLU A 342 -5.61 -1.47 -22.34
C GLU A 342 -4.89 -2.52 -23.20
N LEU A 343 -3.78 -2.14 -23.85
CA LEU A 343 -3.01 -3.06 -24.69
C LEU A 343 -2.36 -4.17 -23.85
N MET A 344 -1.72 -3.82 -22.74
CA MET A 344 -1.05 -4.80 -21.87
C MET A 344 -2.05 -5.72 -21.20
N LYS A 345 -3.21 -5.20 -20.75
CA LYS A 345 -4.28 -6.02 -20.19
C LYS A 345 -4.76 -7.08 -21.19
N LYS A 346 -4.95 -6.69 -22.46
CA LYS A 346 -5.29 -7.64 -23.54
C LYS A 346 -4.18 -8.68 -23.78
N MET A 347 -2.91 -8.28 -23.73
CA MET A 347 -1.79 -9.21 -23.89
C MET A 347 -1.69 -10.19 -22.73
N GLU A 348 -1.92 -9.73 -21.50
CA GLU A 348 -1.92 -10.54 -20.28
C GLU A 348 -3.10 -11.53 -20.26
N GLU A 349 -4.30 -11.09 -20.65
CA GLU A 349 -5.47 -11.98 -20.81
C GLU A 349 -5.21 -13.07 -21.87
N LYS A 350 -4.64 -12.69 -23.02
CA LYS A 350 -4.25 -13.65 -24.06
C LYS A 350 -3.20 -14.64 -23.56
N ARG A 351 -2.22 -14.18 -22.79
CA ARG A 351 -1.17 -15.01 -22.19
C ARG A 351 -1.78 -16.01 -21.20
N LYS A 352 -2.62 -15.57 -20.26
CA LYS A 352 -3.33 -16.44 -19.31
C LYS A 352 -4.17 -17.50 -20.03
N SER A 353 -4.82 -17.14 -21.14
CA SER A 353 -5.56 -18.09 -21.97
C SER A 353 -4.65 -19.16 -22.59
N LEU A 354 -3.50 -18.76 -23.13
CA LEU A 354 -2.52 -19.69 -23.71
C LEU A 354 -1.90 -20.63 -22.67
N GLU A 355 -1.57 -20.12 -21.48
CA GLU A 355 -1.09 -20.95 -20.37
C GLU A 355 -2.13 -21.95 -19.90
N GLY A 356 -3.39 -21.53 -19.74
CA GLY A 356 -4.48 -22.45 -19.40
C GLY A 356 -4.65 -23.55 -20.46
N GLN A 357 -4.53 -23.21 -21.75
CA GLN A 357 -4.58 -24.21 -22.83
C GLN A 357 -3.38 -25.17 -22.79
N ALA A 358 -2.18 -24.68 -22.43
CA ALA A 358 -0.98 -25.50 -22.31
C ALA A 358 -1.10 -26.52 -21.16
N ILE A 359 -1.57 -26.08 -19.99
CA ILE A 359 -1.80 -26.95 -18.83
C ILE A 359 -2.80 -28.06 -19.16
N VAL A 360 -3.95 -27.71 -19.75
CA VAL A 360 -4.97 -28.70 -20.16
C VAL A 360 -4.41 -29.69 -21.18
N LYS A 361 -3.53 -29.26 -22.09
CA LYS A 361 -2.89 -30.13 -23.07
C LYS A 361 -1.91 -31.10 -22.41
N GLU A 362 -1.17 -30.63 -21.40
CA GLU A 362 -0.22 -31.42 -20.63
C GLU A 362 -0.93 -32.45 -19.75
N GLU A 363 -2.00 -32.07 -19.06
CA GLU A 363 -2.87 -32.98 -18.29
C GLU A 363 -3.46 -34.08 -19.18
N LYS A 364 -3.96 -33.72 -20.37
CA LYS A 364 -4.45 -34.71 -21.35
C LYS A 364 -3.36 -35.66 -21.80
N ARG A 365 -2.14 -35.17 -22.01
CA ARG A 365 -1.00 -36.01 -22.40
C ARG A 365 -0.62 -36.98 -21.28
N ALA A 366 -0.50 -36.49 -20.04
CA ALA A 366 -0.21 -37.32 -18.87
C ALA A 366 -1.28 -38.40 -18.65
N ALA A 367 -2.56 -38.08 -18.83
CA ALA A 367 -3.66 -39.03 -18.71
C ALA A 367 -3.70 -40.09 -19.82
N ILE A 368 -3.15 -39.81 -21.01
CA ILE A 368 -2.98 -40.80 -22.08
C ILE A 368 -1.81 -41.72 -21.75
N GLU A 369 -0.68 -41.15 -21.32
CA GLU A 369 0.52 -41.91 -20.94
C GLU A 369 0.24 -42.85 -19.74
N SER A 370 -0.58 -42.42 -18.76
CA SER A 370 -0.98 -43.26 -17.62
C SER A 370 -1.95 -44.40 -17.98
N LYS A 371 -2.60 -44.34 -19.15
CA LYS A 371 -3.51 -45.40 -19.64
C LYS A 371 -2.80 -46.42 -20.54
N GLN A 372 -1.57 -46.12 -20.96
CA GLN A 372 -0.74 -46.96 -21.82
C GLN A 372 0.37 -47.70 -21.05
N ALA A 373 0.64 -47.29 -19.80
CA ALA A 373 1.41 -48.03 -18.80
C ALA A 373 0.50 -48.96 -18.00
#